data_AF-A0A915Z1H3-F1
#
_entry.id   AF-A0A915Z1H3-F1
#
_cell.length_a   1.000
_cell.length_b   1.000
_cell.length_c   1.000
_cell.angle_alpha   90.00
_cell.angle_beta   90.00
_cell.angle_gamma   90.00
#
_symmetry.space_group_name_H-M   'P 1'
#
loop_
_entity.id
_entity.type
_entity.pdbx_description
1 polymer ?
#
loop_
_entity_poly.entity_id
_entity_poly.type
_entity_poly.pdbx_seq_one_letter_code
_entity_poly.pdbx_strand_id
1 'polypeptide(L)'
;MSVSMKSHLDMFCDSYFNDTPPSDWSYLSFLETLKPVFMSTDQDVSLSENSALRKRYRNVLKRIVSEKRDNEQVKVATSLLQKDETHGIKEFWENINLDKKVARERVCFIVFNF
;
A
#
# COMPACT_ATOMS: atom_id res chain seq x y z
N MET A 1 -24.37 -5.72 -1.61
CA MET A 1 -23.42 -6.20 -2.64
C MET A 1 -22.01 -6.08 -2.05
N SER A 2 -21.41 -7.18 -1.64
CA SER A 2 -20.05 -7.18 -1.10
C SER A 2 -19.06 -7.06 -2.26
N VAL A 3 -18.66 -5.82 -2.58
CA VAL A 3 -17.55 -5.57 -3.48
C VAL A 3 -16.33 -6.25 -2.86
N SER A 4 -15.78 -7.24 -3.55
CA SER A 4 -14.66 -8.04 -3.03
C SER A 4 -13.49 -7.11 -2.72
N MET A 5 -12.92 -7.21 -1.52
CA MET A 5 -11.77 -6.39 -1.07
C MET A 5 -10.60 -6.41 -2.08
N LYS A 6 -10.50 -7.48 -2.89
CA LYS A 6 -9.58 -7.58 -4.04
C LYS A 6 -9.81 -6.51 -5.11
N SER A 7 -11.06 -6.22 -5.48
CA SER A 7 -11.40 -5.24 -6.52
C SER A 7 -11.12 -3.80 -6.08
N HIS A 8 -11.29 -3.49 -4.79
CA HIS A 8 -10.89 -2.18 -4.25
C HIS A 8 -9.37 -2.01 -4.28
N LEU A 9 -8.60 -3.01 -3.87
CA LEU A 9 -7.14 -2.95 -3.91
C LEU A 9 -6.60 -2.77 -5.33
N ASP A 10 -7.17 -3.45 -6.31
CA ASP A 10 -6.76 -3.31 -7.71
C ASP A 10 -7.07 -1.90 -8.27
N MET A 11 -8.21 -1.32 -7.89
CA MET A 11 -8.54 0.08 -8.20
C MET A 11 -7.57 1.07 -7.56
N PHE A 12 -7.24 0.90 -6.27
CA PHE A 12 -6.25 1.75 -5.59
C PHE A 12 -4.85 1.62 -6.18
N CYS A 13 -4.47 0.40 -6.61
CA CYS A 13 -3.20 0.18 -7.29
C CYS A 13 -3.10 0.99 -8.60
N ASP A 14 -4.15 0.93 -9.43
CA ASP A 14 -4.15 1.67 -10.69
C ASP A 14 -4.22 3.19 -10.47
N SER A 15 -5.01 3.65 -9.49
CA SER A 15 -5.12 5.07 -9.11
C SER A 15 -3.77 5.66 -8.73
N TYR A 16 -2.99 4.95 -7.88
CA TYR A 16 -1.68 5.42 -7.43
C TYR A 16 -0.75 5.82 -8.58
N PHE A 17 -0.60 4.96 -9.60
CA PHE A 17 0.29 5.24 -10.73
C PHE A 17 -0.27 6.25 -11.73
N ASN A 18 -1.57 6.53 -11.69
CA ASN A 18 -2.20 7.55 -12.53
C ASN A 18 -2.17 8.92 -11.86
N ASP A 19 -2.33 8.97 -10.54
CA ASP A 19 -2.49 10.21 -9.77
C ASP A 19 -1.17 10.71 -9.15
N THR A 20 -0.19 9.83 -9.00
CA THR A 20 1.13 10.16 -8.41
C THR A 20 2.15 10.42 -9.51
N PRO A 21 2.91 11.53 -9.47
CA PRO A 21 4.02 11.76 -10.39
C PRO A 21 5.06 10.64 -10.33
N PRO A 22 5.68 10.25 -11.46
CA PRO A 22 6.67 9.17 -11.48
C PRO A 22 7.85 9.36 -10.52
N SER A 23 8.29 10.61 -10.30
CA SER A 23 9.37 10.94 -9.36
C SER A 23 9.10 10.47 -7.92
N ASP A 24 7.82 10.37 -7.54
CA ASP A 24 7.39 10.08 -6.17
C ASP A 24 7.00 8.61 -6.01
N TRP A 25 7.16 7.82 -7.08
CA TRP A 25 6.88 6.39 -7.05
C TRP A 25 7.89 5.66 -6.17
N SER A 26 7.38 4.98 -5.16
CA SER A 26 8.14 4.06 -4.33
C SER A 26 7.21 3.04 -3.69
N TYR A 27 7.74 1.90 -3.28
CA TYR A 27 6.91 0.92 -2.59
C TYR A 27 6.38 1.47 -1.25
N LEU A 28 7.15 2.32 -0.56
CA LEU A 28 6.71 2.94 0.69
C LEU A 28 5.58 3.95 0.47
N SER A 29 5.73 4.88 -0.47
CA SER A 29 4.67 5.86 -0.78
C SER A 29 3.40 5.18 -1.29
N PHE A 30 3.55 4.08 -2.06
CA PHE A 30 2.42 3.21 -2.41
C PHE A 30 1.71 2.64 -1.16
N LEU A 31 2.45 2.11 -0.18
CA LEU A 31 1.85 1.60 1.06
C LEU A 31 1.17 2.71 1.88
N GLU A 32 1.73 3.92 1.91
CA GLU A 32 1.14 5.07 2.59
C GLU A 32 -0.23 5.43 2.01
N THR A 33 -0.41 5.37 0.68
CA THR A 33 -1.73 5.59 0.07
C THR A 33 -2.77 4.54 0.46
N LEU A 34 -2.33 3.34 0.81
CA LEU A 34 -3.18 2.24 1.28
C LEU A 34 -3.41 2.27 2.80
N LYS A 35 -2.75 3.17 3.55
CA LYS A 35 -2.91 3.29 5.00
C LYS A 35 -4.39 3.35 5.45
N PRO A 36 -5.29 4.12 4.80
CA PRO A 36 -6.70 4.14 5.20
C PRO A 36 -7.39 2.78 5.05
N VAL A 37 -7.03 2.00 4.03
CA VAL A 37 -7.57 0.65 3.82
C VAL A 37 -7.16 -0.27 4.97
N PHE A 38 -5.89 -0.21 5.38
CA PHE A 38 -5.42 -0.99 6.52
C PHE A 38 -6.08 -0.54 7.82
N MET A 39 -6.23 0.76 8.06
CA MET A 39 -6.85 1.29 9.27
C MET A 39 -8.35 0.97 9.38
N SER A 40 -9.02 0.66 8.27
CA SER A 40 -10.44 0.30 8.27
C SER A 40 -10.74 -1.09 8.84
N THR A 41 -9.72 -1.91 9.11
CA THR A 41 -9.89 -3.27 9.65
C THR A 41 -9.35 -3.39 11.07
N ASP A 42 -10.06 -4.11 11.94
CA ASP A 42 -9.65 -4.35 13.32
C ASP A 42 -8.54 -5.40 13.48
N GLN A 43 -8.24 -6.14 12.40
CA GLN A 43 -7.21 -7.18 12.37
C GLN A 43 -5.83 -6.56 12.21
N ASP A 44 -4.85 -7.08 12.95
CA ASP A 44 -3.45 -6.69 12.76
C ASP A 44 -2.99 -7.08 11.36
N VAL A 45 -2.17 -6.24 10.73
CA VAL A 45 -1.68 -6.51 9.38
C VAL A 45 -0.50 -7.46 9.45
N SER A 46 -0.54 -8.49 8.61
CA SER A 46 0.44 -9.57 8.57
C SER A 46 1.51 -9.36 7.50
N LEU A 47 2.69 -9.98 7.70
CA LEU A 47 3.78 -9.96 6.72
C LEU A 47 3.40 -10.66 5.38
N SER A 48 2.44 -11.58 5.40
CA SER A 48 1.97 -12.25 4.19
C SER A 48 1.21 -11.29 3.27
N GLU A 49 0.43 -10.36 3.82
CA GLU A 49 -0.26 -9.30 3.07
C GLU A 49 0.74 -8.35 2.40
N ASN A 50 1.84 -8.00 3.08
CA ASN A 50 2.92 -7.21 2.50
C ASN A 50 3.52 -7.90 1.25
N SER A 51 3.76 -9.21 1.30
CA SER A 51 4.30 -9.94 0.15
C SER A 51 3.36 -9.90 -1.06
N ALA A 52 2.04 -9.98 -0.83
CA ALA A 52 1.03 -9.95 -1.87
C ALA A 52 0.92 -8.55 -2.51
N LEU A 53 0.97 -7.49 -1.69
CA LEU A 53 0.96 -6.09 -2.13
C LEU A 53 2.22 -5.77 -2.94
N ARG A 54 3.39 -6.18 -2.46
CA ARG A 54 4.65 -6.02 -3.18
C ARG A 54 4.61 -6.69 -4.55
N LYS A 55 4.02 -7.88 -4.64
CA LYS A 55 3.83 -8.58 -5.91
C LYS A 55 2.90 -7.80 -6.86
N ARG A 56 1.80 -7.24 -6.36
CA ARG A 56 0.88 -6.40 -7.15
C ARG A 56 1.55 -5.15 -7.67
N TYR A 57 2.21 -4.39 -6.79
CA TYR A 57 2.99 -3.20 -7.15
C TYR A 57 3.99 -3.49 -8.28
N ARG A 58 4.80 -4.55 -8.12
CA ARG A 58 5.78 -4.95 -9.15
C ARG A 58 5.12 -5.40 -10.45
N ASN A 59 3.95 -6.01 -10.41
CA ASN A 59 3.23 -6.40 -11.62
C ASN A 59 2.72 -5.18 -12.40
N VAL A 60 2.26 -4.14 -11.71
CA VAL A 60 1.85 -2.88 -12.38
C VAL A 60 3.06 -2.20 -13.02
N LEU A 61 4.21 -2.12 -12.32
CA LEU A 61 5.45 -1.61 -12.90
C LEU A 61 5.85 -2.37 -14.18
N LYS A 62 5.78 -3.71 -14.15
CA LYS A 62 6.05 -4.53 -15.34
C LYS A 62 5.10 -4.21 -16.49
N ARG A 63 3.80 -4.04 -16.19
CA ARG A 63 2.80 -3.67 -17.19
C ARG A 63 3.11 -2.30 -17.81
N ILE A 64 3.45 -1.30 -17.01
CA ILE A 64 3.86 0.04 -17.50
C ILE A 64 5.04 -0.06 -18.48
N VAL A 65 6.05 -0.86 -18.14
CA VAL A 65 7.22 -1.10 -19.00
C VAL A 65 6.84 -1.82 -20.29
N SER A 66 6.00 -2.87 -20.21
CA SER A 66 5.57 -3.66 -21.38
C SER A 66 4.63 -2.90 -22.33
N GLU A 67 3.72 -2.10 -21.79
CA GLU A 67 2.75 -1.30 -22.57
C GLU A 67 3.40 -0.10 -23.27
N LYS A 68 4.68 0.18 -23.01
CA LYS A 68 5.40 1.36 -23.54
C LYS A 68 4.59 2.64 -23.34
N ARG A 69 4.13 2.86 -22.10
CA ARG A 69 3.56 4.14 -21.68
C ARG A 69 4.59 5.27 -21.82
N ASP A 70 4.28 6.44 -21.28
CA ASP A 70 5.15 7.60 -21.30
C ASP A 70 6.63 7.26 -20.98
N ASN A 71 7.57 7.91 -21.70
CA ASN A 71 8.98 7.59 -21.65
C ASN A 71 9.58 7.79 -20.23
N GLU A 72 9.08 8.77 -19.48
CA GLU A 72 9.50 9.01 -18.09
C GLU A 72 8.98 7.89 -17.17
N GLN A 73 7.70 7.53 -17.30
CA GLN A 73 7.09 6.44 -16.53
C GLN A 73 7.84 5.12 -16.74
N VAL A 74 8.21 4.80 -17.98
CA VAL A 74 8.96 3.56 -18.30
C VAL A 74 10.35 3.58 -17.68
N LYS A 75 11.06 4.71 -17.71
CA LYS A 75 12.39 4.85 -17.08
C LYS A 75 12.33 4.64 -15.58
N VAL A 76 11.40 5.32 -14.91
CA VAL A 76 11.27 5.22 -13.46
C VAL A 76 10.82 3.82 -13.05
N ALA A 77 9.82 3.25 -13.72
CA ALA A 77 9.36 1.88 -13.45
C ALA A 77 10.48 0.84 -13.62
N THR A 78 11.32 0.99 -14.65
CA THR A 78 12.49 0.12 -14.85
C THR A 78 13.49 0.26 -13.70
N SER A 79 13.77 1.48 -13.26
CA SER A 79 14.67 1.73 -12.12
C SER A 79 14.14 1.10 -10.82
N LEU A 80 12.84 1.27 -10.53
CA LEU A 80 12.20 0.70 -9.34
C LEU A 80 12.18 -0.83 -9.37
N LEU A 81 12.01 -1.45 -10.54
CA LEU A 81 12.10 -2.91 -10.68
C LEU A 81 13.50 -3.46 -10.39
N GLN A 82 14.56 -2.68 -10.60
CA GLN A 82 15.94 -3.08 -10.31
C GLN A 82 16.32 -2.86 -8.83
N LYS A 83 15.63 -1.95 -8.14
CA LYS A 83 15.89 -1.64 -6.73
C LYS A 83 15.23 -2.67 -5.81
N ASP A 84 15.90 -2.94 -4.69
CA ASP A 84 15.30 -3.66 -3.56
C ASP A 84 14.74 -2.65 -2.56
N GLU A 85 13.47 -2.31 -2.71
CA GLU A 85 12.77 -1.35 -1.85
C GLU A 85 12.35 -2.00 -0.52
N THR A 86 13.30 -2.15 0.40
CA THR A 86 13.07 -2.72 1.74
C THR A 86 13.15 -1.69 2.86
N HIS A 87 13.71 -0.52 2.58
CA HIS A 87 13.90 0.55 3.55
C HIS A 87 12.55 1.08 4.07
N GLY A 88 12.43 1.26 5.39
CA GLY A 88 11.22 1.79 6.04
C GLY A 88 10.00 0.87 6.07
N ILE A 89 9.99 -0.25 5.33
CA ILE A 89 8.81 -1.12 5.22
C ILE A 89 8.48 -1.80 6.56
N LYS A 90 9.49 -2.23 7.31
CA LYS A 90 9.29 -2.84 8.63
C LYS A 90 8.65 -1.83 9.60
N GLU A 91 9.24 -0.65 9.68
CA GLU A 91 8.76 0.44 10.55
C GLU A 91 7.35 0.89 10.17
N PHE A 92 7.05 0.98 8.87
CA PHE A 92 5.69 1.26 8.39
C PHE A 92 4.68 0.28 8.99
N TRP A 93 4.91 -1.03 8.90
CA TRP A 93 3.97 -2.04 9.42
C TRP A 93 3.88 -2.03 10.95
N GLU A 94 5.00 -1.82 11.64
CA GLU A 94 5.02 -1.66 13.10
C GLU A 94 4.16 -0.46 13.52
N ASN A 95 4.28 0.68 12.82
CA ASN A 95 3.48 1.87 13.07
C ASN A 95 1.99 1.66 12.78
N ILE A 96 1.63 0.95 11.70
CA ILE A 96 0.22 0.61 11.43
C ILE A 96 -0.38 -0.21 12.58
N ASN A 97 0.32 -1.23 13.04
CA ASN A 97 -0.18 -2.09 14.12
C ASN A 97 -0.25 -1.35 15.46
N LEU A 98 0.70 -0.44 15.72
CA LEU A 98 0.68 0.44 16.89
C LEU A 98 -0.54 1.38 16.85
N ASP A 99 -0.75 2.09 15.74
CA ASP A 99 -1.89 2.99 15.52
C ASP A 99 -3.22 2.24 15.73
N LYS A 100 -3.36 1.02 15.18
CA LYS A 100 -4.53 0.15 15.40
C LYS A 100 -4.74 -0.22 16.87
N LYS A 101 -3.66 -0.57 17.58
CA LYS A 101 -3.74 -0.87 19.02
C LYS A 101 -4.24 0.34 19.81
N VAL A 102 -3.71 1.52 19.55
CA VAL A 102 -4.13 2.77 20.20
C VAL A 102 -5.60 3.08 19.89
N ALA A 103 -6.04 2.90 18.64
CA ALA A 103 -7.44 3.10 18.26
C ALA A 103 -8.39 2.17 19.04
N ARG A 104 -8.05 0.89 19.17
CA ARG A 104 -8.84 -0.09 19.96
C ARG A 104 -8.92 0.29 21.44
N GLU A 105 -7.81 0.70 22.05
CA GLU A 105 -7.77 1.10 23.47
C GLU A 105 -8.60 2.37 23.74
N ARG A 106 -8.58 3.36 22.83
CA ARG A 106 -9.40 4.57 22.95
C ARG A 106 -10.90 4.28 22.87
N VAL A 107 -11.32 3.34 22.03
CA VAL A 107 -12.72 2.89 21.97
C VAL A 107 -13.12 2.20 23.28
N CYS A 108 -12.23 1.37 23.85
CA CYS A 108 -12.49 0.67 25.10
C CYS A 108 -12.73 1.64 26.28
N PHE A 109 -11.95 2.72 26.39
CA PHE A 109 -12.12 3.71 27.46
C PHE A 109 -13.48 4.44 27.45
N ILE A 110 -14.08 4.61 26.26
CA ILE A 110 -15.40 5.25 26.12
C ILE A 110 -16.52 4.29 26.52
N VAL A 111 -16.40 3.00 26.20
CA VAL A 111 -17.44 2.00 26.46
C VAL A 111 -17.54 1.62 27.96
N PHE A 112 -16.46 1.74 28.73
CA PHE A 112 -16.44 1.41 30.17
C PHE A 112 -16.78 2.58 31.12
N ASN A 113 -17.09 3.78 30.61
CA ASN A 113 -17.44 4.95 31.43
C ASN A 113 -18.93 5.37 31.33
N PHE A 114 -19.81 4.46 30.92
CA PHE A 114 -21.27 4.65 30.94
C PHE A 114 -21.97 3.60 31.80
#